data_AF-A0A0M9E708-F1
#
_entry.id   AF-A0A0M9E708-F1
#
_cell.length_a   1.000
_cell.length_b   1.000
_cell.length_c   1.000
_cell.angle_alpha   90.00
_cell.angle_beta   90.00
_cell.angle_gamma   90.00
#
_symmetry.space_group_name_H-M   'P 1'
#
loop_
_entity.id
_entity.type
_entity.pdbx_description
1 polymer ?
#
loop_
_entity_poly.entity_id
_entity_poly.type
_entity_poly.pdbx_seq_one_letter_code
_entity_poly.pdbx_strand_id
1 'polypeptide(L)'
;MLKKEAALAVYYDFNSPDTRIADQSGNGCDASLENSANLIHTFEPNRDFQPGDPPGEFTIQLDGVDDHLVTDISDLSGSAITIEYWFKGSSLQSVISQESAIGYIISGYNGTHVLS
;
A
#
# COMPACT_ATOMS: atom_id res chain seq x y z
N MET A 1 3.95 18.93 15.08
CA MET A 1 5.07 18.59 14.18
C MET A 1 5.17 17.06 14.19
N LEU A 2 4.69 16.37 13.15
CA LEU A 2 4.85 14.91 13.08
C LEU A 2 6.35 14.60 13.01
N LYS A 3 6.80 13.63 13.82
CA LYS A 3 8.17 13.14 13.76
C LYS A 3 8.33 12.40 12.42
N LYS A 4 9.05 12.99 11.48
CA LYS A 4 9.53 12.30 10.28
C LYS A 4 10.62 11.34 10.75
N GLU A 5 10.41 10.04 10.59
CA GLU A 5 11.48 9.07 10.82
C GLU A 5 12.57 9.28 9.78
N ALA A 6 13.82 9.43 10.21
CA ALA A 6 14.93 9.77 9.33
C ALA A 6 15.23 8.67 8.27
N ALA A 7 14.71 7.46 8.47
CA ALA A 7 14.89 6.31 7.60
C ALA A 7 13.59 5.86 6.90
N LEU A 8 12.53 6.67 6.92
CA LEU A 8 11.28 6.34 6.25
C LEU A 8 11.48 6.37 4.73
N ALA A 9 11.38 5.21 4.08
CA ALA A 9 11.53 5.09 2.63
C ALA A 9 10.35 5.72 1.88
N VAL A 10 9.12 5.40 2.30
CA VAL A 10 7.86 5.95 1.75
C VAL A 10 6.77 5.99 2.80
N TYR A 11 5.76 6.82 2.54
CA TYR A 11 4.52 6.79 3.30
C TYR A 11 3.34 7.18 2.41
N TYR A 12 2.35 6.29 2.30
CA TYR A 12 1.10 6.53 1.58
C TYR A 12 -0.06 6.48 2.58
N ASP A 13 -0.77 7.60 2.73
CA ASP A 13 -1.89 7.71 3.66
C ASP A 13 -3.26 7.66 2.96
N PHE A 14 -3.27 7.69 1.63
CA PHE A 14 -4.45 7.71 0.76
C PHE A 14 -5.42 8.87 1.01
N ASN A 15 -5.03 9.89 1.78
CA ASN A 15 -5.98 10.90 2.25
C ASN A 15 -6.33 11.96 1.19
N SER A 16 -5.53 12.05 0.13
CA SER A 16 -5.80 12.91 -1.02
C SER A 16 -6.17 12.02 -2.19
N PRO A 17 -7.47 11.86 -2.50
CA PRO A 17 -7.87 10.80 -3.40
C PRO A 17 -7.61 11.21 -4.86
N ASP A 18 -6.85 10.37 -5.56
CA ASP A 18 -6.46 10.51 -6.96
C ASP A 18 -6.00 9.13 -7.49
N THR A 19 -5.77 8.99 -8.80
CA THR A 19 -5.19 7.77 -9.39
C THR A 19 -3.68 7.68 -9.18
N ARG A 20 -3.03 8.81 -8.86
CA ARG A 20 -1.64 8.90 -8.42
C ARG A 20 -1.57 9.25 -6.95
N ILE A 21 -1.02 8.35 -6.14
CA ILE A 21 -0.92 8.49 -4.70
C ILE A 21 0.39 9.19 -4.33
N ALA A 22 0.29 10.35 -3.70
CA ALA A 22 1.45 11.15 -3.31
C ALA A 22 2.22 10.50 -2.14
N ASP A 23 3.54 10.44 -2.25
CA ASP A 23 4.43 10.05 -1.16
C ASP A 23 4.55 11.16 -0.11
N GLN A 24 4.11 10.86 1.10
CA GLN A 24 4.12 11.76 2.25
C GLN A 24 5.44 11.71 3.04
N SER A 25 6.36 10.78 2.71
CA SER A 25 7.69 10.77 3.31
C SER A 25 8.55 11.95 2.83
N GLY A 26 8.24 12.49 1.63
CA GLY A 26 8.99 13.57 0.99
C GLY A 26 10.22 13.09 0.22
N ASN A 27 10.28 11.81 -0.14
CA ASN A 27 11.33 11.24 -0.99
C ASN A 27 10.93 11.23 -2.48
N GLY A 28 9.67 11.55 -2.78
CA GLY A 28 9.17 11.75 -4.15
C GLY A 28 8.87 10.45 -4.87
N CYS A 29 8.69 9.36 -4.12
CA CYS A 29 8.30 8.05 -4.65
C CYS A 29 6.78 7.96 -4.73
N ASP A 30 6.13 8.81 -5.52
CA ASP A 30 4.68 8.68 -5.73
C ASP A 30 4.34 7.30 -6.30
N ALA A 31 3.10 6.86 -6.08
CA ALA A 31 2.64 5.56 -6.51
C ALA A 31 1.44 5.67 -7.47
N SER A 32 1.25 4.66 -8.33
CA SER A 32 0.08 4.54 -9.22
C SER A 32 -0.77 3.33 -8.85
N LEU A 33 -2.09 3.50 -8.90
CA LEU A 33 -3.04 2.39 -8.87
C LEU A 33 -3.10 1.76 -10.27
N GLU A 34 -2.96 0.45 -10.34
CA GLU A 34 -3.00 -0.30 -11.60
C GLU A 34 -4.24 -1.19 -11.71
N ASN A 35 -4.63 -1.50 -12.95
CA ASN A 35 -5.82 -2.29 -13.30
C ASN A 35 -7.13 -1.65 -12.83
N SER A 36 -7.94 -2.36 -12.04
CA SER A 36 -9.21 -1.89 -11.48
C SER A 36 -9.08 -1.38 -10.04
N ALA A 37 -7.86 -1.30 -9.50
CA ALA A 37 -7.61 -0.80 -8.16
C ALA A 37 -8.17 0.62 -8.02
N ASN A 38 -8.91 0.85 -6.94
CA ASN A 38 -9.55 2.14 -6.68
C ASN A 38 -9.45 2.53 -5.21
N LEU A 39 -9.60 3.82 -4.94
CA LEU A 39 -9.81 4.31 -3.59
C LEU A 39 -11.30 4.24 -3.23
N ILE A 40 -11.57 3.76 -2.02
CA ILE A 40 -12.91 3.78 -1.42
C ILE A 40 -12.87 4.55 -0.10
N HIS A 41 -13.98 5.18 0.25
CA HIS A 41 -14.08 5.92 1.50
C HIS A 41 -14.09 4.97 2.70
N THR A 42 -13.20 5.18 3.68
CA THR A 42 -12.99 4.26 4.80
C THR A 42 -14.22 4.16 5.73
N PHE A 43 -14.95 5.27 5.89
CA PHE A 43 -16.13 5.34 6.76
C PHE A 43 -17.47 5.25 6.02
N GLU A 44 -17.45 5.28 4.69
CA GLU A 44 -18.65 5.13 3.86
C GLU A 44 -18.44 3.92 2.94
N PRO A 45 -18.80 2.71 3.42
CA PRO A 45 -18.47 1.47 2.73
C PRO A 45 -18.97 1.48 1.28
N ASN A 46 -18.10 1.05 0.35
CA ASN A 46 -18.39 0.94 -1.08
C ASN A 46 -18.73 2.27 -1.77
N ARG A 47 -18.33 3.41 -1.22
CA ARG A 47 -18.30 4.67 -1.97
C ARG A 47 -16.92 4.82 -2.61
N ASP A 48 -16.89 4.64 -3.92
CA ASP A 48 -15.70 4.88 -4.74
C ASP A 48 -15.33 6.37 -4.73
N PHE A 49 -14.03 6.63 -4.78
CA PHE A 49 -13.50 7.97 -5.07
C PHE A 49 -14.10 8.52 -6.36
N GLN A 50 -14.46 9.80 -6.32
CA GLN A 50 -14.83 10.58 -7.50
C GLN A 50 -13.85 11.75 -7.70
N PRO A 51 -13.37 12.03 -8.93
CA PRO A 51 -12.53 13.19 -9.20
C PRO A 51 -13.14 14.50 -8.65
N GLY A 52 -12.39 15.18 -7.78
CA GLY A 52 -12.85 16.38 -7.08
C GLY A 52 -13.40 16.14 -5.67
N ASP A 53 -13.45 14.89 -5.20
CA ASP A 53 -13.66 14.61 -3.78
C ASP A 53 -12.63 15.36 -2.92
N PRO A 54 -13.05 15.96 -1.79
CA PRO A 54 -12.12 16.62 -0.88
C PRO A 54 -11.20 15.58 -0.23
N PRO A 55 -10.04 16.01 0.32
CA PRO A 55 -9.24 15.16 1.18
C PRO A 55 -10.08 14.57 2.33
N GLY A 56 -9.83 13.31 2.66
CA GLY A 56 -10.61 12.52 3.62
C GLY A 56 -9.92 11.20 3.91
N GLU A 57 -10.54 10.31 4.70
CA GLU A 57 -9.95 8.99 4.95
C GLU A 57 -10.42 7.99 3.90
N PHE A 58 -9.49 7.60 3.03
CA PHE A 58 -9.70 6.58 2.01
C PHE A 58 -8.79 5.38 2.23
N THR A 59 -9.11 4.28 1.55
CA THR A 59 -8.29 3.08 1.52
C THR A 59 -8.33 2.48 0.13
N ILE A 60 -7.31 1.71 -0.24
CA ILE A 60 -7.31 0.98 -1.51
C ILE A 60 -8.24 -0.22 -1.40
N GLN A 61 -9.12 -0.36 -2.39
CA GLN A 61 -9.86 -1.59 -2.64
C GLN A 61 -9.14 -2.39 -3.73
N LEU A 62 -8.94 -3.69 -3.45
CA LEU A 62 -8.34 -4.66 -4.36
C LEU A 62 -9.35 -5.81 -4.58
N ASP A 63 -9.55 -6.21 -5.82
CA ASP A 63 -10.52 -7.25 -6.21
C ASP A 63 -10.01 -8.70 -6.04
N GLY A 64 -8.69 -8.87 -5.92
CA GLY A 64 -8.01 -10.15 -5.73
C GLY A 64 -7.64 -10.89 -7.02
N VAL A 65 -7.74 -10.25 -8.20
CA VAL A 65 -7.37 -10.84 -9.49
C VAL A 65 -6.03 -10.32 -9.99
N ASP A 66 -5.84 -9.00 -10.04
CA ASP A 66 -4.58 -8.37 -10.47
C ASP A 66 -4.35 -6.93 -9.99
N ASP A 67 -5.27 -6.38 -9.18
CA ASP A 67 -5.14 -5.04 -8.60
C ASP A 67 -3.89 -4.89 -7.73
N HIS A 68 -3.13 -3.81 -7.93
CA HIS A 68 -1.97 -3.48 -7.10
C HIS A 68 -1.62 -1.98 -7.17
N LEU A 69 -0.77 -1.56 -6.23
CA LEU A 69 -0.15 -0.25 -6.19
C LEU A 69 1.31 -0.39 -6.65
N VAL A 70 1.75 0.42 -7.61
CA VAL A 70 3.13 0.46 -8.09
C VAL A 70 3.83 1.69 -7.50
N THR A 71 5.07 1.52 -7.03
CA THR A 71 5.87 2.59 -6.46
C THR A 71 7.28 2.61 -7.03
N ASP A 72 7.85 3.80 -7.19
CA ASP A 72 9.21 4.02 -7.71
C ASP A 72 10.31 3.88 -6.64
N ILE A 73 10.02 3.24 -5.50
CA ILE A 73 11.06 2.96 -4.50
C ILE A 73 12.13 2.07 -5.12
N SER A 74 13.33 2.59 -5.17
CA SER A 74 14.49 1.92 -5.77
C SER A 74 15.58 1.59 -4.76
N ASP A 75 15.62 2.29 -3.62
CA ASP A 75 16.59 2.05 -2.56
C ASP A 75 15.91 1.47 -1.30
N LEU A 76 15.93 0.15 -1.21
CA LEU A 76 15.60 -0.61 0.00
C LEU A 76 16.87 -1.22 0.63
N SER A 77 18.05 -0.63 0.35
CA SER A 77 19.31 -1.12 0.87
C SER A 77 19.39 -0.93 2.39
N GLY A 78 20.12 -1.81 3.05
CA GLY A 78 20.23 -1.84 4.50
C GLY A 78 20.24 -3.26 5.05
N SER A 79 20.49 -3.40 6.35
CA SER A 79 20.48 -4.71 7.02
C SER A 79 19.08 -5.15 7.46
N ALA A 80 18.09 -4.25 7.44
CA ALA A 80 16.72 -4.52 7.83
C ALA A 80 15.75 -3.53 7.17
N ILE A 81 14.51 -3.98 6.96
CA ILE A 81 13.37 -3.17 6.49
C ILE A 81 12.20 -3.38 7.46
N THR A 82 11.39 -2.34 7.66
CA THR A 82 10.11 -2.43 8.36
C THR A 82 9.00 -1.93 7.44
N ILE A 83 7.86 -2.62 7.45
CA ILE A 83 6.67 -2.25 6.70
C ILE A 83 5.49 -2.28 7.67
N GLU A 84 4.74 -1.19 7.73
CA GLU A 84 3.51 -1.07 8.51
C GLU A 84 2.36 -0.72 7.57
N TYR A 85 1.22 -1.39 7.73
CA TYR A 85 0.01 -1.11 6.96
C TYR A 85 -1.23 -1.58 7.71
N TRP A 86 -2.38 -0.97 7.38
CA TRP A 86 -3.69 -1.41 7.82
C TRP A 86 -4.33 -2.27 6.73
N PHE A 87 -5.00 -3.36 7.12
CA PHE A 87 -5.67 -4.26 6.19
C PHE A 87 -7.02 -4.71 6.73
N LYS A 88 -7.98 -4.87 5.83
CA LYS A 88 -9.26 -5.55 6.07
C LYS A 88 -9.61 -6.41 4.87
N GLY A 89 -9.86 -7.69 5.10
CA GLY A 89 -10.28 -8.61 4.05
C GLY A 89 -10.93 -9.87 4.61
N SER A 90 -11.63 -10.60 3.75
CA SER A 90 -12.31 -11.86 4.08
C SER A 90 -11.36 -13.07 4.09
N SER A 91 -10.22 -12.95 3.41
CA SER A 91 -9.12 -13.92 3.43
C SER A 91 -7.98 -13.34 4.27
N LEU A 92 -7.66 -13.98 5.41
CA LEU A 92 -6.58 -13.54 6.31
C LEU A 92 -5.17 -13.88 5.79
N GLN A 93 -4.96 -13.92 4.48
CA GLN A 93 -3.63 -14.04 3.87
C GLN A 93 -2.84 -12.72 3.96
N SER A 94 -2.97 -12.01 5.09
CA SER A 94 -2.32 -10.74 5.38
C SER A 94 -1.00 -11.01 6.08
N VAL A 95 0.05 -11.35 5.33
CA VAL A 95 1.42 -11.35 5.84
C VAL A 95 2.39 -11.02 4.71
N ILE A 96 3.27 -10.05 4.97
CA ILE A 96 4.49 -9.77 4.23
C ILE A 96 5.30 -11.08 4.16
N SER A 97 5.43 -11.69 2.98
CA SER A 97 6.32 -12.84 2.77
C SER A 97 7.53 -12.42 1.93
N GLN A 98 8.73 -12.84 2.35
CA GLN A 98 9.98 -12.62 1.63
C GLN A 98 10.40 -13.95 0.99
N GLU A 99 10.14 -14.11 -0.32
CA GLU A 99 10.50 -15.32 -1.08
C GLU A 99 11.86 -15.10 -1.77
N SER A 100 12.86 -15.92 -1.42
CA SER A 100 14.28 -15.65 -1.72
C SER A 100 14.74 -16.03 -3.13
N ALA A 101 13.85 -16.31 -4.08
CA ALA A 101 14.26 -16.72 -5.43
C ALA A 101 14.38 -15.55 -6.43
N ILE A 102 13.60 -14.47 -6.25
CA ILE A 102 13.45 -13.43 -7.28
C ILE A 102 13.38 -11.99 -6.71
N GLY A 103 13.48 -11.83 -5.38
CA GLY A 103 13.61 -10.50 -4.75
C GLY A 103 12.30 -9.71 -4.62
N TYR A 104 11.16 -10.38 -4.57
CA TYR A 104 9.87 -9.74 -4.35
C TYR A 104 9.45 -9.81 -2.88
N ILE A 105 8.81 -8.74 -2.42
CA ILE A 105 7.95 -8.76 -1.24
C ILE A 105 6.55 -9.10 -1.76
N ILE A 106 6.03 -10.28 -1.42
CA ILE A 106 4.73 -10.78 -1.91
C ILE A 106 3.75 -10.87 -0.75
N SER A 107 2.50 -10.45 -0.96
CA SER A 107 1.38 -10.67 -0.03
C SER A 107 0.62 -11.95 -0.41
N GLY A 108 0.80 -13.03 0.38
CA GLY A 108 0.05 -14.30 0.28
C GLY A 108 0.49 -15.26 -0.85
N TYR A 109 0.89 -16.50 -0.49
CA TYR A 109 1.11 -17.59 -1.45
C TYR A 109 0.61 -18.94 -0.91
N ASN A 110 -0.19 -19.64 -1.71
CA ASN A 110 -0.62 -21.04 -1.51
C ASN A 110 -1.15 -21.41 -0.11
N GLY A 111 -1.92 -20.51 0.54
CA GLY A 111 -2.72 -20.81 1.72
C GLY A 111 -1.97 -21.29 2.97
N THR A 112 -0.65 -21.08 3.04
CA THR A 112 0.17 -21.57 4.14
C THR A 112 0.81 -20.40 4.89
N HIS A 113 0.69 -20.41 6.22
CA HIS A 113 1.33 -19.42 7.10
C HIS A 113 2.46 -20.10 7.86
N VAL A 114 3.71 -19.71 7.60
CA VAL A 114 4.86 -20.10 8.42
C VAL A 114 5.59 -18.83 8.84
N LEU A 115 5.56 -18.57 10.15
CA LEU A 115 6.53 -17.71 10.82
C LEU A 115 7.47 -18.65 11.57
N SER A 116 8.76 -18.60 11.23
CA SER A 116 9.84 -19.13 12.06
C SER A 116 10.85 -18.02 12.32
#